data_AF-A0A0W1SSI8-F1
#
_entry.id   AF-A0A0W1SSI8-F1
#
_cell.length_a   1.000
_cell.length_b   1.000
_cell.length_c   1.000
_cell.angle_alpha   90.00
_cell.angle_beta   90.00
_cell.angle_gamma   90.00
#
_symmetry.space_group_name_H-M   'P 1'
#
loop_
_entity.id
_entity.type
_entity.pdbx_description
1 polymer ?
#
loop_
_entity_poly.entity_id
_entity_poly.type
_entity_poly.pdbx_seq_one_letter_code
_entity_poly.pdbx_strand_id
1 'polypeptide(L)'
;MASETVTSRIETTATESWQAGVVAGALAAVVMGAMMVVQMRPVLEVAIPSMYTLMGGAAGFTIHVAHGAILGVAFAALAGYVGLDSTAKSLGFGVVYGVVLWAILAVLVMPVWLSVVGSPANPPLPNVNVTSLVGHVVYGAVIGLTYPTLERAL
;
A
#
# COMPACT_ATOMS: atom_id res chain seq x y z
N MET A 1 31.08 12.90 40.24
CA MET A 1 29.83 13.67 40.13
C MET A 1 29.65 14.04 38.67
N ALA A 2 28.64 13.43 38.02
CA ALA A 2 27.89 13.82 36.81
C ALA A 2 28.70 14.21 35.53
N SER A 3 28.35 13.82 34.31
CA SER A 3 27.10 13.30 33.77
C SER A 3 27.47 12.52 32.49
N GLU A 4 27.19 11.22 32.41
CA GLU A 4 27.25 10.49 31.14
C GLU A 4 25.95 10.80 30.39
N THR A 5 26.07 11.56 29.31
CA THR A 5 24.98 11.94 28.43
C THR A 5 24.32 10.70 27.84
N VAL A 6 23.14 10.37 28.34
CA VAL A 6 22.20 9.41 27.73
C VAL A 6 21.67 10.03 26.43
N THR A 7 22.37 9.83 25.32
CA THR A 7 21.88 10.20 23.98
C THR A 7 22.46 9.20 22.97
N SER A 8 21.91 7.98 22.91
CA SER A 8 22.30 6.99 21.89
C SER A 8 21.26 5.87 21.67
N ARG A 9 19.95 6.14 21.79
CA ARG A 9 18.95 5.07 21.55
C ARG A 9 17.61 5.55 21.00
N ILE A 10 17.60 6.51 20.07
CA ILE A 10 16.38 6.81 19.30
C ILE A 10 16.64 6.89 17.78
N GLU A 11 17.88 7.08 17.31
CA GLU A 11 18.11 7.38 15.89
C GLU A 11 18.21 6.18 14.94
N THR A 12 18.62 4.99 15.38
CA THR A 12 18.96 3.90 14.42
C THR A 12 17.74 3.11 13.89
N THR A 13 16.63 3.01 14.62
CA THR A 13 15.45 2.26 14.16
C THR A 13 14.51 3.04 13.24
N ALA A 14 14.69 4.36 13.12
CA ALA A 14 13.79 5.24 12.38
C ALA A 14 14.17 5.43 10.89
N THR A 15 15.44 5.25 10.52
CA THR A 15 15.92 5.53 9.15
C THR A 15 15.91 4.35 8.19
N GLU A 16 15.90 3.10 8.66
CA GLU A 16 15.98 1.89 7.79
C GLU A 16 14.60 1.24 7.54
N SER A 17 13.69 1.27 8.51
CA SER A 17 12.38 0.58 8.45
C SER A 17 11.46 1.09 7.33
N TRP A 18 11.46 2.40 7.05
CA TRP A 18 10.61 2.96 6.00
C TRP A 18 11.08 2.58 4.59
N GLN A 19 12.37 2.35 4.37
CA GLN A 19 12.91 1.92 3.07
C GLN A 19 12.45 0.49 2.75
N ALA A 20 12.52 -0.41 3.74
CA ALA A 20 11.92 -1.74 3.64
C ALA A 20 10.43 -1.66 3.35
N GLY A 21 9.71 -0.72 3.98
CA GLY A 21 8.32 -0.41 3.70
C GLY A 21 8.08 -0.03 2.24
N VAL A 22 8.85 0.92 1.70
CA VAL A 22 8.78 1.36 0.29
C VAL A 22 8.96 0.18 -0.66
N VAL A 23 10.01 -0.61 -0.46
CA VAL A 23 10.32 -1.76 -1.34
C VAL A 23 9.24 -2.82 -1.24
N ALA A 24 8.82 -3.20 -0.04
CA ALA A 24 7.77 -4.20 0.18
C ALA A 24 6.42 -3.75 -0.41
N GLY A 25 6.06 -2.48 -0.21
CA GLY A 25 4.85 -1.88 -0.75
C GLY A 25 4.85 -1.77 -2.27
N ALA A 26 5.99 -1.41 -2.88
CA ALA A 26 6.15 -1.40 -4.32
C ALA A 26 6.02 -2.82 -4.90
N LEU A 27 6.68 -3.82 -4.31
CA LEU A 27 6.57 -5.23 -4.72
C LEU A 27 5.11 -5.72 -4.64
N ALA A 28 4.43 -5.45 -3.53
CA ALA A 28 3.03 -5.80 -3.34
C ALA A 28 2.12 -5.13 -4.39
N ALA A 29 2.34 -3.86 -4.70
CA ALA A 29 1.56 -3.16 -5.72
C ALA A 29 1.90 -3.57 -7.16
N VAL A 30 3.13 -4.03 -7.44
CA VAL A 30 3.43 -4.67 -8.73
C VAL A 30 2.65 -5.96 -8.88
N VAL A 31 2.59 -6.80 -7.83
CA VAL A 31 1.80 -8.05 -7.84
C VAL A 31 0.32 -7.76 -8.05
N MET A 32 -0.25 -6.82 -7.27
CA MET A 32 -1.65 -6.41 -7.43
C MET A 32 -1.90 -5.76 -8.81
N GLY A 33 -0.99 -4.90 -9.28
CA GLY A 33 -1.06 -4.28 -10.59
C GLY A 33 -1.07 -5.32 -11.72
N ALA A 34 -0.26 -6.38 -11.62
CA ALA A 34 -0.26 -7.48 -12.58
C ALA A 34 -1.61 -8.21 -12.60
N MET A 35 -2.25 -8.41 -11.43
CA MET A 35 -3.62 -8.94 -11.36
C MET A 35 -4.62 -8.00 -12.04
N MET A 36 -4.50 -6.68 -11.83
CA MET A 36 -5.37 -5.67 -12.43
C MET A 36 -5.26 -5.64 -13.95
N VAL A 37 -4.07 -5.89 -14.53
CA VAL A 37 -3.88 -6.00 -15.99
C VAL A 37 -4.75 -7.11 -16.59
N VAL A 38 -5.06 -8.17 -15.83
CA VAL A 38 -5.89 -9.28 -16.33
C VAL A 38 -7.36 -9.10 -15.94
N GLN A 39 -7.64 -8.58 -14.75
CA GLN A 39 -8.97 -8.64 -14.14
C GLN A 39 -9.72 -7.31 -14.15
N MET A 40 -8.99 -6.18 -14.21
CA MET A 40 -9.52 -4.84 -13.95
C MET A 40 -8.88 -3.76 -14.85
N ARG A 41 -8.63 -4.08 -16.12
CA ARG A 41 -7.95 -3.16 -17.06
C ARG A 41 -8.49 -1.73 -17.08
N PRO A 42 -9.81 -1.48 -17.11
CA PRO A 42 -10.33 -0.11 -17.11
C PRO A 42 -9.93 0.72 -15.88
N VAL A 43 -9.66 0.07 -14.74
CA VAL A 43 -9.21 0.74 -13.53
C VAL A 43 -7.79 1.29 -13.71
N LEU A 44 -6.89 0.53 -14.36
CA LEU A 44 -5.54 0.98 -14.67
C LEU A 44 -5.50 1.94 -15.87
N GLU A 45 -6.30 1.72 -16.90
CA GLU A 45 -6.23 2.49 -18.13
C GLU A 45 -6.96 3.85 -18.03
N VAL A 46 -7.98 3.93 -17.17
CA VAL A 46 -8.85 5.12 -17.05
C VAL A 46 -8.95 5.62 -15.61
N ALA A 47 -9.43 4.81 -14.67
CA ALA A 47 -9.79 5.32 -13.33
C ALA A 47 -8.58 5.91 -12.58
N ILE A 48 -7.56 5.10 -12.29
CA ILE A 48 -6.37 5.54 -11.56
C ILE A 48 -5.66 6.74 -12.23
N PRO A 49 -5.32 6.72 -13.53
CA PRO A 49 -4.63 7.86 -14.14
C PRO A 49 -5.51 9.12 -14.19
N SER A 50 -6.83 8.99 -14.36
CA SER A 50 -7.74 10.14 -14.39
C SER A 50 -7.81 10.91 -13.07
N MET A 51 -7.53 10.27 -11.92
CA MET A 51 -7.41 10.96 -10.62
C MET A 51 -6.32 12.04 -10.65
N TYR A 52 -5.35 11.91 -11.55
CA TYR A 52 -4.25 12.85 -11.76
C TYR A 52 -4.35 13.59 -13.09
N THR A 53 -5.53 13.59 -13.73
CA THR A 53 -5.76 14.16 -15.07
C THR A 53 -4.89 13.54 -16.17
N LEU A 54 -4.39 12.33 -15.94
CA LEU A 54 -3.59 11.55 -16.90
C LEU A 54 -4.46 10.48 -17.58
N MET A 55 -3.85 9.80 -18.55
CA MET A 55 -4.49 8.69 -19.27
C MET A 55 -3.51 7.57 -19.60
N GLY A 56 -4.05 6.37 -19.82
CA GLY A 56 -3.30 5.21 -20.32
C GLY A 56 -2.79 4.29 -19.22
N GLY A 57 -2.73 3.00 -19.54
CA GLY A 57 -2.40 1.94 -18.58
C GLY A 57 -1.02 2.06 -17.95
N ALA A 58 -0.02 2.58 -18.69
CA ALA A 58 1.32 2.80 -18.13
C ALA A 58 1.33 3.85 -17.02
N ALA A 59 0.61 4.96 -17.21
CA ALA A 59 0.45 6.00 -16.19
C ALA A 59 -0.29 5.44 -14.97
N GLY A 60 -1.41 4.74 -15.19
CA GLY A 60 -2.18 4.14 -14.10
C GLY A 60 -1.41 3.07 -13.31
N PHE A 61 -0.66 2.21 -13.99
CA PHE A 61 0.20 1.21 -13.33
C PHE A 61 1.30 1.89 -12.51
N THR A 62 1.96 2.91 -13.07
CA THR A 62 3.01 3.66 -12.36
C THR A 62 2.46 4.34 -11.10
N ILE A 63 1.30 5.00 -11.22
CA ILE A 63 0.61 5.63 -10.08
C ILE A 63 0.20 4.59 -9.05
N HIS A 64 -0.30 3.42 -9.48
CA HIS A 64 -0.69 2.35 -8.58
C HIS A 64 0.51 1.84 -7.76
N VAL A 65 1.66 1.61 -8.41
CA VAL A 65 2.90 1.21 -7.73
C VAL A 65 3.40 2.31 -6.79
N ALA A 66 3.34 3.58 -7.20
CA ALA A 66 3.72 4.72 -6.37
C ALA A 66 2.86 4.82 -5.10
N HIS A 67 1.54 4.66 -5.21
CA HIS A 67 0.66 4.56 -4.05
C HIS A 67 1.04 3.37 -3.16
N GLY A 68 1.28 2.21 -3.75
CA GLY A 68 1.71 1.01 -3.03
C GLY A 68 2.98 1.23 -2.21
N ALA A 69 3.96 1.92 -2.77
CA ALA A 69 5.21 2.28 -2.10
C ALA A 69 4.97 3.24 -0.91
N ILE A 70 4.16 4.28 -1.10
CA ILE A 70 3.79 5.23 -0.04
C ILE A 70 3.03 4.52 1.09
N LEU A 71 2.08 3.65 0.75
CA LEU A 71 1.33 2.85 1.71
C LEU A 71 2.23 1.81 2.40
N GLY A 72 3.34 1.41 1.78
CA GLY A 72 4.34 0.58 2.41
C GLY A 72 5.07 1.27 3.56
N VAL A 73 5.30 2.59 3.47
CA VAL A 73 5.83 3.38 4.60
C VAL A 73 4.87 3.36 5.78
N ALA A 74 3.56 3.51 5.52
CA ALA A 74 2.55 3.44 6.56
C ALA A 74 2.49 2.04 7.20
N PHE A 75 2.64 0.97 6.41
CA PHE A 75 2.75 -0.39 6.94
C PHE A 75 3.96 -0.55 7.87
N ALA A 76 5.14 -0.08 7.45
CA ALA A 76 6.37 -0.12 8.25
C ALA A 76 6.21 0.60 9.59
N ALA A 77 5.63 1.81 9.56
CA ALA A 77 5.34 2.57 10.76
C ALA A 77 4.43 1.80 11.73
N LEU A 78 3.36 1.19 11.22
CA LEU A 78 2.44 0.39 12.03
C LEU A 78 3.07 -0.91 12.56
N ALA A 79 3.89 -1.58 11.74
CA ALA A 79 4.60 -2.80 12.13
C ALA A 79 5.49 -2.58 13.37
N GLY A 80 6.13 -1.40 13.46
CA GLY A 80 6.94 -1.00 14.62
C GLY A 80 6.16 -0.92 15.93
N TYR A 81 4.85 -0.61 15.90
CA TYR A 81 4.01 -0.57 17.10
C TYR A 81 3.41 -1.93 17.47
N VAL A 82 3.11 -2.78 16.48
CA VAL A 82 2.40 -4.06 16.69
C VAL A 82 3.35 -5.19 17.12
N GLY A 83 4.64 -5.09 16.79
CA GLY A 83 5.64 -6.11 17.09
C GLY A 83 5.37 -7.41 16.34
N LEU A 84 5.83 -7.51 15.09
CA LEU A 84 5.60 -8.66 14.21
C LEU A 84 6.62 -9.79 14.50
N ASP A 85 6.36 -10.54 15.58
CA ASP A 85 7.22 -11.61 16.12
C ASP A 85 7.28 -12.90 15.29
N SER A 86 6.37 -13.09 14.33
CA SER A 86 6.25 -14.31 13.55
C SER A 86 5.69 -14.05 12.15
N THR A 87 6.05 -14.91 11.19
CA THR A 87 5.56 -14.81 9.81
C THR A 87 4.04 -14.86 9.72
N ALA A 88 3.39 -15.71 10.52
CA ALA A 88 1.94 -15.83 10.54
C ALA A 88 1.27 -14.54 11.05
N LYS A 89 1.81 -13.92 12.11
CA LYS A 89 1.31 -12.64 12.63
C LYS A 89 1.51 -11.51 11.62
N SER A 90 2.68 -11.46 10.97
CA SER A 90 2.96 -10.48 9.91
C SER A 90 2.05 -10.63 8.70
N LEU A 91 1.81 -11.86 8.24
CA LEU A 91 0.87 -12.15 7.16
C LEU A 91 -0.57 -11.74 7.55
N GLY A 92 -1.04 -12.13 8.74
CA GLY A 92 -2.37 -11.78 9.22
C GLY A 92 -2.56 -10.27 9.35
N PHE A 93 -1.55 -9.57 9.89
CA PHE A 93 -1.54 -8.11 9.97
C PHE A 93 -1.58 -7.46 8.59
N GLY A 94 -0.76 -7.96 7.64
CA GLY A 94 -0.77 -7.55 6.24
C GLY A 94 -2.14 -7.71 5.57
N VAL A 95 -2.79 -8.85 5.74
CA VAL A 95 -4.14 -9.09 5.20
C VAL A 95 -5.15 -8.10 5.77
N VAL A 96 -5.17 -7.90 7.10
CA VAL A 96 -6.05 -6.91 7.74
C VAL A 96 -5.76 -5.51 7.21
N TYR A 97 -4.49 -5.14 7.09
CA TYR A 97 -4.06 -3.88 6.50
C TYR A 97 -4.60 -3.69 5.08
N GLY A 98 -4.46 -4.70 4.22
CA GLY A 98 -5.01 -4.68 2.86
C GLY A 98 -6.53 -4.49 2.82
N VAL A 99 -7.27 -5.19 3.68
CA VAL A 99 -8.74 -5.03 3.79
C VAL A 99 -9.12 -3.61 4.23
N VAL A 100 -8.41 -3.04 5.20
CA VAL A 100 -8.61 -1.66 5.65
C VAL A 100 -8.33 -0.66 4.52
N LEU A 101 -7.23 -0.85 3.78
CA LEU A 101 -6.92 -0.02 2.62
C LEU A 101 -7.97 -0.12 1.53
N TRP A 102 -8.50 -1.30 1.25
CA TRP A 102 -9.61 -1.47 0.31
C TRP A 102 -10.84 -0.67 0.75
N ALA A 103 -11.25 -0.82 2.02
CA ALA A 103 -12.42 -0.16 2.56
C ALA A 103 -12.28 1.38 2.56
N ILE A 104 -11.10 1.90 2.86
CA ILE A 104 -10.87 3.35 2.89
C ILE A 104 -10.63 3.87 1.48
N LEU A 105 -9.61 3.35 0.79
CA LEU A 105 -9.12 3.94 -0.45
C LEU A 105 -9.99 3.57 -1.65
N ALA A 106 -10.31 2.28 -1.84
CA ALA A 106 -11.02 1.83 -3.03
C ALA A 106 -12.54 2.07 -2.94
N VAL A 107 -13.13 1.83 -1.76
CA VAL A 107 -14.58 1.95 -1.56
C VAL A 107 -15.02 3.39 -1.35
N LEU A 108 -14.21 4.24 -0.69
CA LEU A 108 -14.59 5.61 -0.31
C LEU A 108 -13.78 6.69 -1.02
N VAL A 109 -12.45 6.69 -0.91
CA VAL A 109 -11.62 7.81 -1.43
C VAL A 109 -11.64 7.86 -2.95
N MET A 110 -11.47 6.73 -3.63
CA MET A 110 -11.46 6.64 -5.09
C MET A 110 -12.73 7.24 -5.74
N PRO A 111 -13.97 6.81 -5.42
CA PRO A 111 -15.17 7.41 -6.02
C PRO A 111 -15.32 8.91 -5.73
N VAL A 112 -14.95 9.37 -4.53
CA VAL A 112 -14.97 10.81 -4.21
C VAL A 112 -13.98 11.58 -5.08
N TRP A 113 -12.75 11.10 -5.20
CA TRP A 113 -11.72 11.74 -6.02
C TRP A 113 -12.14 11.76 -7.50
N LEU A 114 -12.58 10.63 -8.03
CA LEU A 114 -13.05 10.52 -9.42
C LEU A 114 -14.23 11.44 -9.72
N SER A 115 -15.14 11.61 -8.75
CA SER A 115 -16.24 12.58 -8.84
C SER A 115 -15.73 14.02 -8.91
N VAL A 116 -14.77 14.39 -8.06
CA VAL A 116 -14.20 15.76 -8.00
C VAL A 116 -13.49 16.14 -9.30
N VAL A 117 -12.74 15.21 -9.90
CA VAL A 117 -12.03 15.48 -11.17
C VAL A 117 -12.90 15.30 -12.41
N GLY A 118 -14.18 14.92 -12.25
CA GLY A 118 -15.09 14.70 -13.37
C GLY A 118 -14.70 13.52 -14.26
N SER A 119 -14.11 12.46 -13.69
CA SER A 119 -13.65 11.30 -14.45
C SER A 119 -14.82 10.57 -15.14
N PRO A 120 -14.66 10.11 -16.39
CA PRO A 120 -15.66 9.26 -17.04
C PRO A 120 -15.76 7.87 -16.41
N ALA A 121 -14.77 7.47 -15.60
CA ALA A 121 -14.73 6.17 -14.91
C ALA A 121 -15.14 6.29 -13.44
N ASN A 122 -16.15 7.12 -13.13
CA ASN A 122 -16.60 7.38 -11.77
C ASN A 122 -17.63 6.32 -11.29
N PRO A 123 -17.26 5.40 -10.38
CA PRO A 123 -18.19 4.42 -9.85
C PRO A 123 -19.12 5.04 -8.79
N PRO A 124 -20.28 4.41 -8.49
CA PRO A 124 -21.12 4.83 -7.38
C PRO A 124 -20.37 4.80 -6.03
N LEU A 125 -20.73 5.71 -5.12
CA LEU A 125 -20.29 5.69 -3.72
C LEU A 125 -21.35 4.99 -2.87
N PRO A 126 -21.03 3.91 -2.11
CA PRO A 126 -19.72 3.27 -1.96
C PRO A 126 -19.36 2.32 -3.13
N ASN A 127 -18.08 2.32 -3.52
CA ASN A 127 -17.56 1.50 -4.62
C ASN A 127 -17.18 0.09 -4.14
N VAL A 128 -18.17 -0.72 -3.76
CA VAL A 128 -17.94 -2.07 -3.24
C VAL A 128 -17.72 -3.05 -4.41
N ASN A 129 -16.52 -3.60 -4.51
CA ASN A 129 -16.15 -4.57 -5.54
C ASN A 129 -15.29 -5.70 -4.96
N VAL A 130 -15.75 -6.95 -5.11
CA VAL A 130 -15.09 -8.15 -4.58
C VAL A 130 -13.75 -8.43 -5.27
N THR A 131 -13.66 -8.23 -6.58
CA THR A 131 -12.40 -8.38 -7.33
C THR A 131 -11.34 -7.39 -6.84
N SER A 132 -11.75 -6.15 -6.53
CA SER A 132 -10.89 -5.15 -5.89
C SER A 132 -10.45 -5.59 -4.49
N LEU A 133 -11.35 -6.15 -3.68
CA LEU A 133 -11.02 -6.70 -2.36
C LEU A 133 -9.95 -7.80 -2.46
N VAL A 134 -10.10 -8.73 -3.40
CA VAL A 134 -9.11 -9.80 -3.62
C VAL A 134 -7.74 -9.21 -3.95
N GLY A 135 -7.66 -8.20 -4.83
CA GLY A 135 -6.41 -7.51 -5.14
C GLY A 135 -5.74 -6.89 -3.91
N HIS A 136 -6.51 -6.24 -3.04
CA HIS A 136 -5.98 -5.63 -1.82
C HIS A 136 -5.59 -6.65 -0.74
N VAL A 137 -6.31 -7.77 -0.64
CA VAL A 137 -5.91 -8.89 0.23
C VAL A 137 -4.57 -9.46 -0.24
N VAL A 138 -4.37 -9.61 -1.55
CA VAL A 138 -3.08 -10.06 -2.11
C VAL A 138 -1.99 -9.03 -1.85
N TYR A 139 -2.24 -7.72 -2.07
CA TYR A 139 -1.30 -6.66 -1.70
C TYR A 139 -0.90 -6.78 -0.22
N GLY A 140 -1.89 -6.90 0.67
CA GLY A 140 -1.70 -7.05 2.11
C GLY A 140 -0.88 -8.29 2.47
N ALA A 141 -1.17 -9.43 1.85
CA ALA A 141 -0.43 -10.66 2.07
C ALA A 141 1.04 -10.53 1.62
N VAL A 142 1.29 -9.95 0.44
CA VAL A 142 2.64 -9.80 -0.11
C VAL A 142 3.48 -8.86 0.75
N ILE A 143 2.93 -7.70 1.16
CA ILE A 143 3.68 -6.79 2.05
C ILE A 143 3.94 -7.43 3.41
N GLY A 144 2.96 -8.14 3.98
CA GLY A 144 3.12 -8.87 5.25
C GLY A 144 4.16 -9.98 5.20
N LEU A 145 4.38 -10.61 4.05
CA LEU A 145 5.41 -11.65 3.87
C LEU A 145 6.79 -11.07 3.58
N THR A 146 6.86 -9.96 2.85
CA THR A 146 8.15 -9.42 2.35
C THR A 146 8.78 -8.42 3.31
N TYR A 147 7.98 -7.60 4.00
CA TYR A 147 8.47 -6.54 4.88
C TYR A 147 9.46 -7.04 5.95
N PRO A 148 9.17 -8.11 6.73
CA PRO A 148 10.09 -8.54 7.79
C PRO A 148 11.45 -8.98 7.26
N THR A 149 11.51 -9.54 6.06
CA THR A 149 12.76 -9.97 5.44
C THR A 149 13.56 -8.77 4.94
N LEU A 150 12.88 -7.80 4.33
CA LEU A 150 13.50 -6.57 3.83
C LEU A 150 14.00 -5.68 4.98
N GLU A 151 13.24 -5.57 6.07
CA GLU A 151 13.62 -4.82 7.27
C GLU A 151 14.88 -5.37 7.96
N ARG A 152 15.22 -6.65 7.76
CA ARG A 152 16.45 -7.26 8.29
C ARG A 152 17.65 -7.12 7.34
N ALA A 153 17.40 -6.79 6.09
CA ALA A 153 18.39 -6.82 5.02
C ALA A 153 18.85 -5.43 4.56
N LEU A 154 18.06 -4.40 4.87
CA LEU A 154 18.31 -2.98 4.58
C LEU A 154 18.65 -2.27 5.88
#